data_AF-A0A1R3HAH2-F1
#
_entry.id   AF-A0A1R3HAH2-F1
#
_cell.length_a   1.000
_cell.length_b   1.000
_cell.length_c   1.000
_cell.angle_alpha   90.00
_cell.angle_beta   90.00
_cell.angle_gamma   90.00
#
_symmetry.space_group_name_H-M   'P 1'
#
loop_
_entity.id
_entity.type
_entity.pdbx_description
1 polymer ?
#
loop_
_entity_poly.entity_id
_entity_poly.type
_entity_poly.pdbx_seq_one_letter_code
_entity_poly.pdbx_strand_id
1 'polypeptide(L)'
;MAGIVVLFDFDRTLIDGDSDNWVVTEMGLSDLFRQLRSSLPWNSLMGLVLDDIYASAPEGGRQKCIYLGDGGGDYCPTLKLQDTDHVMPRKNYPLWNRIFSDPALVKAAVHEWSNGEELEKTLLHLINTISTKQNTSGSNSSESNSSNCKLHMSVSTPEVHTRTLKVPH
;
A
#
# COMPACT_ATOMS: atom_id res chain seq x y z
N MET A 1 -3.92 -17.60 10.64
CA MET A 1 -2.78 -16.64 10.62
C MET A 1 -3.32 -15.33 10.06
N ALA A 2 -3.00 -14.17 10.63
CA ALA A 2 -3.51 -12.90 10.12
C ALA A 2 -2.65 -12.45 8.92
N GLY A 3 -3.25 -12.32 7.75
CA GLY A 3 -2.54 -11.84 6.57
C GLY A 3 -2.21 -10.35 6.70
N ILE A 4 -1.08 -9.94 6.10
CA ILE A 4 -0.76 -8.53 5.86
C ILE A 4 -0.96 -8.28 4.37
N VAL A 5 -1.75 -7.27 4.03
CA VAL A 5 -1.84 -6.75 2.66
C VAL A 5 -1.30 -5.33 2.68
N VAL A 6 -0.39 -5.06 1.77
CA VAL A 6 0.19 -3.72 1.55
C VAL A 6 -0.38 -3.21 0.24
N LEU A 7 -1.14 -2.10 0.31
CA LEU A 7 -1.74 -1.46 -0.86
C LEU A 7 -0.92 -0.23 -1.21
N PHE A 8 -0.45 -0.17 -2.45
CA PHE A 8 0.27 0.97 -3.00
C PHE A 8 -0.60 1.64 -4.05
N ASP A 9 -1.06 2.85 -3.76
CA ASP A 9 -1.75 3.71 -4.71
C ASP A 9 -0.97 5.03 -4.79
N PHE A 10 0.03 5.04 -5.67
CA PHE A 10 0.78 6.26 -5.95
C PHE A 10 0.29 6.80 -7.29
N ASP A 11 -0.20 8.04 -7.27
CA ASP A 11 -0.36 8.85 -8.47
C ASP A 11 1.05 9.15 -9.08
N ARG A 12 1.24 10.30 -9.73
CA ARG A 12 2.45 10.68 -10.51
C ARG A 12 3.76 10.90 -9.72
N THR A 13 3.91 10.33 -8.55
CA THR A 13 4.77 10.87 -7.49
C THR A 13 5.86 9.93 -6.98
N LEU A 14 5.77 8.63 -7.27
CA LEU A 14 6.83 7.65 -6.98
C LEU A 14 7.64 7.26 -8.22
N ILE A 15 7.06 7.44 -9.40
CA ILE A 15 7.67 7.33 -10.72
C ILE A 15 7.44 8.70 -11.37
N ASP A 16 8.39 9.24 -12.14
CA ASP A 16 8.22 10.50 -12.88
C ASP A 16 7.19 10.34 -14.04
N GLY A 17 6.01 9.77 -13.76
CA GLY A 17 4.99 9.34 -14.68
C GLY A 17 3.74 8.82 -13.96
N ASP A 18 2.61 8.89 -14.67
CA ASP A 18 1.29 8.43 -14.24
C ASP A 18 1.23 6.89 -14.30
N SER A 19 1.35 6.25 -13.13
CA SER A 19 1.46 4.79 -12.95
C SER A 19 0.25 4.05 -13.55
N ASP A 20 -0.96 4.54 -13.28
CA ASP A 20 -2.22 4.06 -13.85
C ASP A 20 -2.18 4.10 -15.37
N ASN A 21 -1.80 5.25 -15.93
CA ASN A 21 -1.75 5.41 -17.37
C ASN A 21 -0.71 4.50 -18.02
N TRP A 22 0.42 4.24 -17.35
CA TRP A 22 1.44 3.32 -17.84
C TRP A 22 0.94 1.86 -17.85
N VAL A 23 0.41 1.35 -16.73
CA VAL A 23 -0.09 -0.04 -16.63
C VAL A 23 -1.23 -0.30 -17.62
N VAL A 24 -2.19 0.62 -17.68
CA VAL A 24 -3.36 0.48 -18.55
C VAL A 24 -2.97 0.54 -20.03
N THR A 25 -2.00 1.38 -20.40
CA THR A 25 -1.48 1.47 -21.77
C THR A 25 -0.70 0.22 -22.15
N GLU A 26 0.17 -0.28 -21.27
CA GLU A 26 1.01 -1.45 -21.55
C GLU A 26 0.20 -2.74 -21.66
N MET A 27 -0.89 -2.87 -20.88
CA MET A 27 -1.81 -4.01 -20.96
C MET A 27 -2.87 -3.88 -22.07
N GLY A 28 -2.90 -2.77 -22.82
CA GLY A 28 -3.92 -2.52 -23.85
C GLY A 28 -5.34 -2.36 -23.31
N LEU A 29 -5.49 -2.02 -22.02
CA LEU A 29 -6.79 -1.93 -21.33
C LEU A 29 -7.39 -0.52 -21.35
N SER A 30 -6.78 0.42 -22.07
CA SER A 30 -7.15 1.85 -22.06
C SER A 30 -8.63 2.13 -22.29
N ASP A 31 -9.25 1.49 -23.27
CA ASP A 31 -10.66 1.74 -23.57
C ASP A 31 -11.59 1.08 -22.55
N LEU A 32 -11.23 -0.11 -22.06
CA LEU A 32 -11.95 -0.79 -20.99
C LEU A 32 -11.86 0.01 -19.68
N PHE A 33 -10.69 0.53 -19.33
CA PHE A 33 -10.47 1.33 -18.13
C PHE A 33 -11.21 2.67 -18.20
N ARG A 34 -11.26 3.34 -19.36
CA ARG A 34 -12.10 4.54 -19.54
C ARG A 34 -13.59 4.24 -19.40
N GLN A 35 -14.06 3.14 -19.98
CA GLN A 35 -15.45 2.71 -19.84
C GLN A 35 -15.80 2.38 -18.39
N LEU A 36 -14.95 1.62 -17.70
CA LEU A 36 -15.09 1.30 -16.28
C LEU A 36 -15.05 2.56 -15.42
N ARG A 37 -14.11 3.49 -15.67
CA ARG A 37 -14.02 4.76 -14.91
C ARG A 37 -15.25 5.65 -15.09
N SER A 38 -15.90 5.58 -16.25
CA SER A 38 -17.15 6.32 -16.50
C SER A 38 -18.40 5.67 -15.88
N SER A 39 -18.35 4.37 -15.62
CA SER A 39 -19.50 3.58 -15.11
C SER A 39 -19.37 3.16 -13.64
N LEU A 40 -18.15 3.18 -13.09
CA LEU A 40 -17.82 2.83 -11.72
C LEU A 40 -17.16 4.04 -11.04
N PRO A 41 -17.83 4.69 -10.07
CA PRO A 41 -17.19 5.67 -9.22
C PRO A 41 -15.98 5.02 -8.54
N TRP A 42 -14.79 5.58 -8.74
CA TRP A 42 -13.52 5.08 -8.18
C TRP A 42 -13.62 4.70 -6.69
N ASN A 43 -14.28 5.56 -5.91
CA ASN A 43 -14.49 5.35 -4.48
C ASN A 43 -15.32 4.09 -4.15
N SER A 44 -16.29 3.76 -5.00
CA SER A 44 -17.11 2.56 -4.85
C SER A 44 -16.29 1.32 -5.17
N LEU A 45 -15.52 1.36 -6.27
CA LEU A 45 -14.63 0.27 -6.66
C LEU A 45 -13.59 -0.04 -5.57
N MET A 46 -12.88 0.98 -5.08
CA MET A 46 -11.89 0.82 -4.02
C MET A 46 -12.52 0.29 -2.72
N GLY A 47 -13.79 0.62 -2.47
CA GLY A 47 -14.54 0.01 -1.38
C GLY A 47 -14.72 -1.48 -1.52
N LEU A 48 -15.22 -1.91 -2.69
CA LEU A 48 -15.44 -3.32 -2.97
C LEU A 48 -14.14 -4.12 -2.90
N VAL A 49 -13.04 -3.55 -3.39
CA VAL A 49 -11.71 -4.19 -3.30
C VAL A 49 -11.27 -4.35 -1.85
N LEU A 50 -11.43 -3.31 -1.01
CA LEU A 50 -11.12 -3.42 0.42
C LEU A 50 -12.00 -4.46 1.12
N ASP A 51 -13.31 -4.45 0.83
CA ASP A 51 -14.26 -5.43 1.39
C ASP A 51 -13.87 -6.87 1.01
N ASP A 52 -13.47 -7.10 -0.25
CA ASP A 52 -13.03 -8.41 -0.73
C ASP A 52 -11.71 -8.85 -0.08
N ILE A 53 -10.77 -7.93 0.12
CA ILE A 53 -9.51 -8.17 0.85
C ILE A 53 -9.80 -8.62 2.29
N TYR A 54 -10.75 -7.96 2.97
CA TYR A 54 -11.13 -8.35 4.33
C TYR A 54 -11.90 -9.67 4.36
N ALA A 55 -12.76 -9.93 3.38
CA ALA A 55 -13.51 -11.18 3.26
C ALA A 55 -12.60 -12.39 2.95
N SER A 56 -11.49 -12.15 2.25
CA SER A 56 -10.47 -13.15 1.90
C SER A 56 -9.51 -13.47 3.06
N ALA A 57 -9.79 -12.99 4.27
CA ALA A 57 -8.97 -13.27 5.43
C ALA A 57 -8.88 -14.79 5.70
N PRO A 58 -7.70 -15.31 6.09
CA PRO A 58 -7.55 -16.72 6.42
C PRO A 58 -8.46 -17.14 7.58
N GLU A 59 -8.93 -18.40 7.59
CA GLU A 59 -9.80 -18.92 8.65
C GLU A 59 -9.23 -18.65 10.06
N GLY A 60 -10.07 -18.07 10.92
CA GLY A 60 -9.71 -17.68 12.29
C GLY A 60 -8.74 -16.49 12.40
N GLY A 61 -8.46 -15.79 11.30
CA GLY A 61 -7.61 -14.61 11.22
C GLY A 61 -8.37 -13.35 10.80
N ARG A 62 -7.68 -12.22 10.87
CA ARG A 62 -8.09 -10.95 10.24
C ARG A 62 -7.03 -10.54 9.24
N GLN A 63 -7.43 -9.92 8.14
CA GLN A 63 -6.50 -9.27 7.24
C GLN A 63 -6.16 -7.89 7.79
N LYS A 64 -4.87 -7.53 7.90
CA LYS A 64 -4.45 -6.17 8.22
C LYS A 64 -3.97 -5.45 6.98
N CYS A 65 -4.48 -4.25 6.77
CA CYS A 65 -4.13 -3.40 5.66
C CYS A 65 -3.10 -2.34 6.06
N ILE A 66 -2.07 -2.18 5.24
CA ILE A 66 -1.18 -1.00 5.25
C ILE A 66 -1.41 -0.29 3.92
N TYR A 67 -2.05 0.87 3.92
CA TYR A 67 -2.31 1.67 2.73
C TYR A 67 -1.24 2.75 2.57
N LEU A 68 -0.62 2.84 1.40
CA LEU A 68 0.37 3.85 1.06
C LEU A 68 -0.16 4.68 -0.11
N GLY A 69 -0.14 6.00 0.05
CA GLY A 69 -0.57 6.91 -1.00
C GLY A 69 -0.25 8.36 -0.69
N ASP A 70 -0.44 9.21 -1.69
CA ASP A 70 -0.23 10.65 -1.58
C ASP A 70 -1.23 11.49 -2.38
N GLY A 71 -2.04 10.84 -3.20
CA GLY A 71 -3.05 11.42 -4.06
C GLY A 71 -4.27 11.97 -3.34
N GLY A 72 -4.98 12.89 -4.00
CA GLY A 72 -6.28 13.36 -3.49
C GLY A 72 -7.36 12.27 -3.54
N GLY A 73 -7.23 11.33 -4.49
CA GLY A 73 -8.13 10.19 -4.67
C GLY A 73 -8.08 9.18 -3.52
N ASP A 74 -6.94 9.12 -2.81
CA ASP A 74 -6.68 8.18 -1.72
C ASP A 74 -7.46 8.47 -0.43
N TYR A 75 -8.04 9.67 -0.31
CA TYR A 75 -8.72 10.03 0.94
C TYR A 75 -9.95 9.17 1.18
N CYS A 76 -10.74 8.88 0.13
CA CYS A 76 -11.94 8.07 0.24
C CYS A 76 -11.67 6.61 0.66
N PRO A 77 -10.71 5.87 0.05
CA PRO A 77 -10.34 4.55 0.54
C PRO A 77 -9.74 4.59 1.96
N THR A 78 -9.00 5.65 2.32
CA THR A 78 -8.47 5.81 3.69
C THR A 78 -9.57 5.83 4.76
N LEU A 79 -10.74 6.40 4.47
CA LEU A 79 -11.88 6.43 5.40
C LEU A 79 -12.52 5.05 5.65
N LYS A 80 -12.26 4.08 4.76
CA LYS A 80 -12.78 2.71 4.86
C LYS A 80 -11.89 1.78 5.67
N LEU A 81 -10.66 2.19 5.95
CA LEU A 81 -9.73 1.42 6.77
C LEU A 81 -10.26 1.26 8.20
N GLN A 82 -9.94 0.12 8.81
CA GLN A 82 -10.34 -0.23 10.17
C GLN A 82 -9.34 0.32 11.20
N ASP A 83 -9.72 0.30 12.48
CA ASP A 83 -8.89 0.73 13.61
C ASP A 83 -7.59 -0.09 13.78
N THR A 84 -7.56 -1.30 13.23
CA THR A 84 -6.37 -2.17 13.26
C THR A 84 -5.46 -2.03 12.04
N ASP A 85 -5.85 -1.18 11.09
CA ASP A 85 -5.12 -0.90 9.86
C ASP A 85 -4.21 0.32 10.00
N HIS A 86 -3.39 0.51 8.98
CA HIS A 86 -2.38 1.56 8.92
C HIS A 86 -2.52 2.32 7.59
N VAL A 87 -2.36 3.64 7.64
CA VAL A 87 -2.22 4.49 6.45
C VAL A 87 -0.91 5.25 6.52
N MET A 88 -0.20 5.36 5.39
CA MET A 88 1.10 6.00 5.29
C MET A 88 1.07 7.15 4.27
N PRO A 89 0.56 8.34 4.64
CA PRO A 89 0.43 9.46 3.71
C PRO A 89 1.75 10.21 3.54
N ARG A 90 2.07 10.62 2.30
CA ARG A 90 3.25 11.48 2.05
C ARG A 90 3.03 12.90 2.56
N LYS A 91 3.97 13.42 3.35
CA LYS A 91 3.87 14.77 3.92
C LYS A 91 3.73 15.85 2.85
N ASN A 92 2.87 16.83 3.12
CA ASN A 92 2.58 17.98 2.26
C ASN A 92 1.88 17.65 0.93
N TYR A 93 1.39 16.41 0.74
CA TYR A 93 0.60 16.02 -0.42
C TYR A 93 -0.91 16.00 -0.11
N PRO A 94 -1.78 15.97 -1.14
CA PRO A 94 -3.24 16.05 -0.95
C PRO A 94 -3.82 15.04 0.04
N LEU A 95 -3.37 13.79 0.07
CA LEU A 95 -3.84 12.80 1.05
C LEU A 95 -3.54 13.26 2.48
N TRP A 96 -2.28 13.62 2.74
CA TRP A 96 -1.83 14.09 4.04
C TRP A 96 -2.61 15.34 4.48
N ASN A 97 -2.77 16.32 3.59
CA ASN A 97 -3.53 17.53 3.88
C ASN A 97 -4.97 17.21 4.32
N ARG A 98 -5.64 16.27 3.66
CA ARG A 98 -7.02 15.88 3.98
C ARG A 98 -7.12 15.11 5.30
N ILE A 99 -6.21 14.18 5.55
CA ILE A 99 -6.15 13.42 6.81
C ILE A 99 -5.93 14.37 7.99
N PHE A 100 -4.98 15.29 7.88
CA PHE A 100 -4.65 16.21 8.97
C PHE A 100 -5.62 17.39 9.11
N SER A 101 -6.50 17.62 8.14
CA SER A 101 -7.59 18.60 8.26
C SER A 101 -8.70 18.11 9.20
N ASP A 102 -9.01 16.81 9.18
CA ASP A 102 -9.96 16.20 10.11
C ASP A 102 -9.54 14.75 10.45
N PRO A 103 -8.60 14.60 11.41
CA PRO A 103 -8.06 13.28 11.78
C PRO A 103 -9.10 12.34 12.39
N ALA A 104 -10.20 12.88 12.94
CA ALA A 104 -11.21 12.07 13.62
C ALA A 104 -11.98 11.15 12.66
N LEU A 105 -11.98 11.45 11.35
CA LEU A 105 -12.62 10.63 10.33
C LEU A 105 -11.80 9.39 9.94
N VAL A 106 -10.50 9.38 10.24
CA VAL A 106 -9.59 8.28 9.90
C VAL A 106 -9.42 7.37 11.11
N LYS A 107 -9.92 6.13 11.01
CA LYS A 107 -9.81 5.13 12.09
C LYS A 107 -8.43 4.48 12.14
N ALA A 108 -7.80 4.32 10.98
CA ALA A 108 -6.50 3.69 10.86
C ALA A 108 -5.39 4.50 11.52
N ALA A 109 -4.34 3.83 11.97
CA ALA A 109 -3.15 4.48 12.48
C ALA A 109 -2.40 5.20 11.34
N VAL A 110 -2.12 6.49 11.50
CA VAL A 110 -1.47 7.32 10.48
C VAL A 110 0.05 7.35 10.69
N HIS A 111 0.82 7.08 9.64
CA HIS A 111 2.29 7.03 9.63
C HIS A 111 2.85 7.83 8.44
N GLU A 112 2.99 9.14 8.65
CA GLU A 112 3.48 10.05 7.62
C GLU A 112 4.96 9.84 7.25
N TRP A 113 5.31 10.07 5.97
CA TRP A 113 6.69 9.95 5.47
C TRP A 113 7.03 11.10 4.51
N SER A 114 8.32 11.45 4.43
CA SER A 114 8.80 12.58 3.63
C SER A 114 9.65 12.15 2.43
N ASN A 115 10.33 11.01 2.55
CA ASN A 115 11.28 10.47 1.57
C ASN A 115 11.28 8.93 1.59
N GLY A 116 12.01 8.32 0.65
CA GLY A 116 12.07 6.86 0.50
C GLY A 116 12.68 6.13 1.70
N GLU A 117 13.64 6.72 2.40
CA GLU A 117 14.27 6.10 3.58
C GLU A 117 13.29 6.05 4.76
N GLU A 118 12.56 7.14 5.01
CA GLU A 118 11.49 7.17 6.02
C GLU A 118 10.36 6.18 5.69
N LEU A 119 9.98 6.11 4.41
CA LEU A 119 8.98 5.18 3.91
C LEU A 119 9.39 3.73 4.18
N GLU A 120 10.59 3.33 3.75
CA GLU A 120 11.13 2.00 3.92
C GLU A 120 11.22 1.62 5.40
N LYS A 121 11.84 2.48 6.21
CA LYS A 121 12.03 2.24 7.65
C LYS A 121 10.71 2.03 8.37
N THR A 122 9.71 2.85 8.06
CA THR A 122 8.40 2.80 8.71
C THR A 122 7.62 1.57 8.26
N LEU A 123 7.61 1.28 6.95
CA LEU A 123 6.92 0.12 6.40
C LEU A 123 7.49 -1.19 6.97
N LEU A 124 8.81 -1.34 7.00
CA LEU A 124 9.48 -2.51 7.57
C LEU A 124 9.17 -2.65 9.06
N HIS A 125 9.17 -1.54 9.81
CA HIS A 125 8.79 -1.55 11.22
C HIS A 125 7.35 -2.05 11.43
N LEU A 126 6.40 -1.59 10.62
CA LEU A 126 5.00 -2.02 10.69
C LEU A 126 4.84 -3.51 10.36
N ILE A 127 5.43 -3.97 9.26
CA ILE A 127 5.39 -5.39 8.85
C ILE A 127 5.94 -6.29 9.95
N ASN A 128 7.11 -5.94 10.51
CA ASN A 128 7.74 -6.70 11.59
C ASN A 128 6.91 -6.67 12.87
N THR A 129 6.34 -5.51 13.23
CA THR A 129 5.51 -5.35 14.42
C THR A 129 4.21 -6.14 14.31
N ILE A 130 3.57 -6.13 13.14
CA ILE A 130 2.35 -6.90 12.91
C ILE A 130 2.66 -8.40 12.94
N SER A 131 3.77 -8.83 12.34
CA SER A 131 4.18 -10.24 12.33
C SER A 131 4.53 -10.75 13.73
N THR A 132 5.26 -9.97 14.53
CA THR A 132 5.68 -10.36 15.89
C THR A 132 4.54 -10.40 16.90
N LYS A 133 3.57 -9.49 16.80
CA LYS A 133 2.33 -9.52 17.61
C LYS A 133 1.48 -10.77 17.36
N GLN A 134 1.62 -11.42 16.20
CA GLN A 134 0.95 -12.70 15.92
C GLN A 134 1.57 -13.86 16.69
N ASN A 135 2.90 -13.88 16.85
CA ASN A 135 3.61 -14.96 17.52
C ASN A 135 3.39 -14.98 19.04
N THR A 136 3.16 -13.82 19.65
CA THR A 136 2.99 -13.68 21.10
C THR A 136 1.57 -13.92 21.60
N SER A 137 0.57 -13.96 20.71
CA SER A 137 -0.82 -14.24 21.07
C SER A 137 -1.15 -15.74 21.12
N GLY A 138 -0.16 -16.61 20.86
CA GLY A 138 -0.34 -18.06 20.70
C GLY A 138 0.46 -18.96 21.66
N SER A 139 1.22 -18.44 22.62
CA SER A 139 2.07 -19.28 23.47
C SER A 139 2.39 -18.66 24.85
N ASN A 140 1.66 -19.09 25.87
CA ASN A 140 2.22 -19.19 27.23
C ASN A 140 2.95 -20.53 27.33
N SER A 141 4.22 -20.57 26.94
CA SER A 141 5.22 -21.50 27.48
C SER A 141 6.61 -21.09 27.00
N SER A 142 7.53 -21.14 27.94
CA SER A 142 8.93 -20.72 27.94
C SER A 142 9.82 -21.34 26.85
N GLU A 143 10.97 -20.66 26.69
CA GLU A 143 12.24 -21.09 26.05
C GLU A 143 12.48 -20.71 24.57
N SER A 144 13.21 -19.60 24.44
CA SER A 144 14.38 -19.41 23.59
C SER A 144 14.62 -20.41 22.45
N ASN A 145 14.57 -19.90 21.21
CA ASN A 145 15.66 -20.10 20.27
C ASN A 145 15.77 -18.94 19.27
N SER A 146 16.95 -18.32 19.28
CA SER A 146 17.44 -17.39 18.28
C SER A 146 17.43 -18.07 16.90
N SER A 147 16.73 -17.49 15.95
CA SER A 147 16.84 -17.83 14.53
C SER A 147 16.84 -16.53 13.74
N ASN A 148 18.03 -16.15 13.32
CA ASN A 148 18.33 -15.01 12.48
C ASN A 148 17.69 -15.24 11.08
N CYS A 149 16.49 -14.72 10.84
CA CYS A 149 15.92 -14.67 9.49
C CYS A 149 16.60 -13.55 8.70
N LYS A 150 17.80 -13.84 8.18
CA LYS A 150 18.40 -13.07 7.09
C LYS A 150 17.47 -13.16 5.88
N LEU A 151 16.70 -12.11 5.61
CA LEU A 151 16.12 -11.89 4.30
C LEU A 151 17.28 -11.63 3.32
N HIS A 152 17.70 -12.66 2.60
CA HIS A 152 18.62 -12.52 1.49
C HIS A 152 17.84 -11.98 0.29
N MET A 153 17.75 -10.65 0.17
CA MET A 153 17.34 -10.01 -1.07
C MET A 153 18.53 -10.09 -2.02
N SER A 154 18.57 -11.10 -2.88
CA SER A 154 19.54 -11.15 -3.98
C SER A 154 19.22 -10.03 -4.96
N VAL A 155 19.88 -8.89 -4.80
CA VAL A 155 19.91 -7.82 -5.79
C VAL A 155 20.70 -8.33 -6.99
N SER A 156 19.99 -8.75 -8.03
CA SER A 156 20.59 -8.84 -9.36
C SER A 156 20.66 -7.42 -9.88
N THR A 157 21.87 -6.89 -10.04
CA THR A 157 22.10 -5.62 -10.74
C THR A 157 21.52 -5.75 -12.16
N PRO A 158 20.58 -4.89 -12.58
CA PRO A 158 20.26 -4.79 -14.00
C PRO A 158 21.44 -4.13 -14.69
N GLU A 159 22.05 -4.80 -15.66
CA GLU A 159 22.93 -4.14 -16.61
C GLU A 159 22.16 -3.01 -17.28
N VAL A 160 22.66 -1.79 -17.13
CA VAL A 160 22.15 -0.61 -17.83
C VAL A 160 22.48 -0.76 -19.31
N HIS A 161 21.54 -1.31 -20.08
CA HIS A 161 21.56 -1.19 -21.54
C HIS A 161 20.88 0.13 -21.91
N THR A 162 21.67 1.16 -22.17
CA THR A 162 21.19 2.42 -22.74
C THR A 162 20.71 2.20 -24.18
N ARG A 163 19.44 1.84 -24.33
CA ARG A 163 18.73 1.99 -25.62
C ARG A 163 17.88 3.25 -25.58
N THR A 164 18.44 4.33 -26.11
CA THR A 164 17.69 5.54 -26.47
C THR A 164 16.67 5.18 -27.54
N LEU A 165 15.38 5.17 -27.20
CA LEU A 165 14.28 5.04 -28.16
C LEU A 165 14.06 6.40 -28.84
N LYS A 166 14.19 6.44 -30.17
CA LYS A 166 13.86 7.62 -30.98
C LYS A 166 12.35 7.75 -31.14
N VAL A 167 11.84 8.94 -30.86
CA VAL A 167 10.44 9.34 -31.13
C VAL A 167 10.31 9.70 -32.61
N PRO A 168 9.32 9.17 -33.37
CA PRO A 168 9.05 9.62 -34.73
C PRO A 168 8.34 10.99 -34.73
N HIS A 169 8.74 11.86 -35.66
CA HIS A 169 8.05 13.10 -35.99
C HIS A 169 6.75 12.84 -36.76
#